data_AF-A0A2N9NAQ1-F1
#
_entry.id   AF-A0A2N9NAQ1-F1
#
_cell.length_a   1.000
_cell.length_b   1.000
_cell.length_c   1.000
_cell.angle_alpha   90.00
_cell.angle_beta   90.00
_cell.angle_gamma   90.00
#
_symmetry.space_group_name_H-M   'P 1'
#
loop_
_entity.id
_entity.type
_entity.pdbx_description
1 polymer ?
#
loop_
_entity_poly.entity_id
_entity_poly.type
_entity_poly.pdbx_seq_one_letter_code
_entity_poly.pdbx_strand_id
1 'polypeptide(L)' 'MYSLIFEVREDEEGEYYHLVTLWKATRQEQQLYEEHS' A
#
# COMPACT_ATOMS: atom_id res chain seq x y z
N MET A 1 11.66 2.81 3.37
CA MET A 1 10.38 2.74 2.62
C MET A 1 9.61 1.52 3.08
N TYR A 2 8.28 1.62 3.18
CA TYR A 2 7.38 0.49 3.43
C TYR A 2 6.45 0.32 2.23
N SER A 3 6.14 -0.93 1.92
CA SER A 3 5.15 -1.29 0.90
C SER A 3 3.85 -1.65 1.61
N LEU A 4 2.75 -1.07 1.14
CA LEU A 4 1.42 -1.19 1.73
C LEU A 4 0.45 -1.63 0.62
N ILE A 5 -0.37 -2.66 0.90
CA ILE A 5 -1.54 -2.99 0.08
C ILE A 5 -2.77 -2.85 0.97
N PHE A 6 -3.72 -2.05 0.52
CA PHE A 6 -5.04 -1.95 1.13
C PHE A 6 -6.13 -2.02 0.07
N GLU A 7 -7.31 -2.41 0.49
CA GLU A 7 -8.51 -2.42 -0.32
C GLU A 7 -9.46 -1.33 0.15
N VAL A 8 -10.15 -0.68 -0.78
CA VAL A 8 -11.27 0.22 -0.47
C VAL A 8 -12.54 -0.62 -0.52
N ARG A 9 -13.33 -0.58 0.55
CA ARG A 9 -14.61 -1.30 0.67
C ARG A 9 -15.67 -0.31 1.15
N GLU A 10 -16.92 -0.52 0.76
CA GLU A 10 -18.06 0.23 1.28
C GLU A 10 -18.91 -0.65 2.18
N ASP A 11 -19.36 -0.08 3.30
CA ASP A 11 -20.42 -0.62 4.14
C ASP A 11 -21.58 0.39 4.29
N GLU A 12 -22.54 0.08 5.17
CA GLU A 12 -23.70 0.94 5.43
C GLU A 12 -23.32 2.31 6.05
N GLU A 13 -22.12 2.45 6.62
CA GLU A 13 -21.59 3.68 7.20
C GLU A 13 -20.67 4.45 6.23
N GLY A 14 -20.19 3.82 5.15
CA GLY A 14 -19.48 4.45 4.04
C GLY A 14 -18.23 3.69 3.57
N GLU A 15 -17.30 4.40 2.92
CA GLU A 15 -16.01 3.84 2.49
C GLU A 15 -15.06 3.64 3.67
N TYR A 16 -14.50 2.43 3.80
CA TYR A 16 -13.42 2.11 4.73
C TYR A 16 -12.23 1.44 4.02
N TYR A 17 -11.05 1.64 4.60
CA TYR A 17 -9.80 1.08 4.10
C TYR A 17 -9.44 -0.21 4.85
N HIS A 18 -9.42 -1.33 4.16
CA HIS A 18 -9.00 -2.62 4.70
C HIS A 18 -7.52 -2.88 4.41
N LEU A 19 -6.67 -2.82 5.43
CA LEU A 19 -5.25 -3.13 5.32
C LEU A 19 -5.07 -4.63 5.08
N VAL A 20 -4.57 -5.00 3.90
CA VAL A 20 -4.29 -6.39 3.55
C VAL A 20 -2.90 -6.80 4.06
N THR A 21 -1.87 -6.01 3.78
CA THR A 21 -0.49 -6.34 4.17
C THR A 21 0.42 -5.11 4.18
N LEU A 22 1.43 -5.18 5.06
CA LEU A 22 2.46 -4.16 5.25
C LEU A 22 3.80 -4.88 5.43
N TRP A 23 4.78 -4.51 4.61
CA TRP A 23 6.15 -5.00 4.78
C TRP A 23 7.19 -3.94 4.49
N LYS A 24 8.40 -4.19 4.98
CA LYS A 24 9.55 -3.34 4.70
C LYS A 24 9.97 -3.54 3.24
N ALA A 25 9.93 -2.47 2.45
CA ALA A 25 10.27 -2.53 1.04
C ALA A 25 11.73 -2.95 0.84
N THR A 26 11.96 -3.80 -0.16
CA THR A 26 13.30 -4.22 -0.59
C THR A 26 14.06 -3.05 -1.23
N ARG A 27 15.38 -3.20 -1.41
CA ARG A 27 16.20 -2.18 -2.08
C ARG A 27 15.79 -2.00 -3.54
N GLN A 28 15.42 -3.09 -4.21
CA GLN A 28 14.97 -3.08 -5.60
C GLN A 28 13.65 -2.34 -5.76
N GLU A 29 12.67 -2.60 -4.88
CA GLU A 29 11.39 -1.85 -4.88
C GLU A 29 11.60 -0.36 -4.59
N GLN A 30 12.53 -0.02 -3.70
CA GLN A 30 12.89 1.37 -3.41
C GLN A 30 13.46 2.07 -4.63
N GLN A 31 14.45 1.48 -5.29
CA GLN A 31 15.06 2.04 -6.51
C GLN A 31 14.02 2.21 -7.62
N LEU A 32 13.18 1.19 -7.85
CA LEU A 32 12.14 1.26 -8.88
C LEU A 32 11.13 2.39 -8.60
N TYR A 33 10.76 2.60 -7.33
CA TYR A 33 9.88 3.70 -6.96
C TYR A 33 10.55 5.06 -7.14
N GLU A 34 11.82 5.19 -6.72
CA GLU A 34 12.61 6.42 -6.85
C GLU A 34 12.86 6.81 -8.31
N GLU A 35 12.99 5.84 -9.23
CA GLU A 35 13.18 6.08 -10.66
C GLU A 35 11.91 6.57 -11.37
N HIS A 36 10.73 6.27 -10.81
CA HIS A 36 9.43 6.57 -11.41
C HIS A 36 8.67 7.71 -10.70
N SER A 37 9.28 8.35 -9.70
CA SER A 37 8.66 9.38 -8.85
C SER A 37 9.27 10.77 -8.99
#